data_AF-A0A2N5YT53-F1
#
_entry.id   AF-A0A2N5YT53-F1
#
_cell.length_a   1.000
_cell.length_b   1.000
_cell.length_c   1.000
_cell.angle_alpha   90.00
_cell.angle_beta   90.00
_cell.angle_gamma   90.00
#
_symmetry.space_group_name_H-M   'P 1'
#
loop_
_entity.id
_entity.type
_entity.pdbx_description
1 polymer ?
#
loop_
_entity_poly.entity_id
_entity_poly.type
_entity_poly.pdbx_seq_one_letter_code
_entity_poly.pdbx_strand_id
1 'polypeptide(L)'
;MLKKWIKAFRLEEVLLMSGFFVIGGIFAIESFDYENILKLILLSIMSFFIVMSVYAFNAAAGKDQDKNNIRLQNLWDLKRSTFQLFSVVFFVISIFTSLYLKPISAILSLVIIIIWIFYSHPRYGLKQKAVWGTLTHFIGQILHFNLAFLIFSSISVESVLISMFFAIAFSSGHLLHEIIDYDADKRAVLKTSAISFGCKKTLAVLIGLLIINLLLLNILSIFDYINKVAFLFFLPASFFHLILLVHYYYSKKNSPIIIRNSYRVLYFISGVSLLVFLIFDYLK
;
A
#
# COMPACT_ATOMS: atom_id res chain seq x y z
N MET A 1 -11.16 15.45 21.29
CA MET A 1 -11.86 15.45 19.97
C MET A 1 -10.96 14.98 18.83
N LEU A 2 -9.77 15.59 18.62
CA LEU A 2 -8.87 15.24 17.50
C LEU A 2 -8.44 13.75 17.42
N LYS A 3 -8.04 13.14 18.54
CA LYS A 3 -7.63 11.71 18.58
C LYS A 3 -8.69 10.75 18.04
N LYS A 4 -9.98 11.09 18.20
CA LYS A 4 -11.10 10.29 17.69
C LYS A 4 -11.12 10.28 16.17
N TRP A 5 -10.97 11.45 15.55
CA TRP A 5 -10.92 11.60 14.09
C TRP A 5 -9.69 10.93 13.48
N ILE A 6 -8.52 11.09 14.11
CA ILE A 6 -7.28 10.42 13.68
C ILE A 6 -7.48 8.90 13.58
N LYS A 7 -8.06 8.30 14.63
CA LYS A 7 -8.32 6.86 14.66
C LYS A 7 -9.46 6.44 13.72
N ALA A 8 -10.52 7.24 13.60
CA ALA A 8 -11.64 6.92 12.73
C ALA A 8 -11.28 6.97 11.24
N PHE A 9 -10.42 7.91 10.83
CA PHE A 9 -9.91 7.99 9.46
C PHE A 9 -8.67 7.13 9.21
N ARG A 10 -8.18 6.43 10.26
CA ARG A 10 -7.04 5.51 10.16
C ARG A 10 -5.80 6.21 9.57
N LEU A 11 -5.50 7.41 10.07
CA LEU A 11 -4.46 8.26 9.48
C LEU A 11 -3.08 7.59 9.46
N GLU A 12 -2.77 6.75 10.44
CA GLU A 12 -1.51 5.99 10.46
C GLU A 12 -1.38 5.07 9.25
N GLU A 13 -2.44 4.32 8.93
CA GLU A 13 -2.48 3.50 7.72
C GLU A 13 -2.53 4.34 6.46
N VAL A 14 -3.27 5.44 6.44
CA VAL A 14 -3.30 6.35 5.29
C VAL A 14 -1.89 6.87 4.97
N LEU A 15 -1.15 7.34 5.98
CA LEU A 15 0.22 7.82 5.80
C LEU A 15 1.14 6.71 5.28
N LEU A 16 1.06 5.52 5.86
CA LEU A 16 1.83 4.36 5.41
C LEU A 16 1.54 4.02 3.94
N MET A 17 0.27 4.02 3.54
CA MET A 17 -0.16 3.73 2.17
C MET A 17 0.24 4.83 1.19
N SER A 18 0.21 6.09 1.62
CA SER A 18 0.62 7.24 0.80
C SER A 18 2.11 7.17 0.46
N GLY A 19 2.92 6.63 1.36
CA GLY A 19 4.36 6.39 1.13
C GLY A 19 4.65 5.55 -0.12
N PHE A 20 3.77 4.65 -0.54
CA PHE A 20 3.96 3.86 -1.78
C PHE A 20 3.97 4.72 -3.04
N PHE A 21 3.14 5.77 -3.08
CA PHE A 21 3.19 6.75 -4.17
C PHE A 21 4.52 7.51 -4.11
N VAL A 22 4.89 8.01 -2.92
CA VAL A 22 6.11 8.80 -2.75
C VAL A 22 7.35 8.02 -3.21
N ILE A 23 7.45 6.72 -2.89
CA ILE A 23 8.53 5.85 -3.38
C ILE A 23 8.57 5.84 -4.92
N GLY A 24 7.42 5.71 -5.59
CA GLY A 24 7.36 5.77 -7.06
C GLY A 24 7.86 7.09 -7.65
N GLY A 25 7.59 8.21 -6.96
CA GLY A 25 8.17 9.50 -7.32
C GLY A 25 9.68 9.55 -7.11
N ILE A 26 10.18 9.05 -5.99
CA ILE A 26 11.62 9.03 -5.66
C ILE A 26 12.44 8.25 -6.70
N PHE A 27 11.92 7.11 -7.17
CA PHE A 27 12.58 6.33 -8.24
C PHE A 27 12.55 7.01 -9.61
N ALA A 28 11.72 8.04 -9.81
CA ALA A 28 11.56 8.74 -11.08
C ALA A 28 12.26 10.11 -11.13
N ILE A 29 12.70 10.64 -9.99
CA ILE A 29 13.37 11.95 -9.90
C ILE A 29 14.82 11.81 -10.38
N GLU A 30 15.18 12.61 -11.39
CA GLU A 30 16.56 12.68 -11.91
C GLU A 30 17.43 13.69 -11.13
N SER A 31 16.81 14.76 -10.61
CA SER A 31 17.49 15.85 -9.88
C SER A 31 16.65 16.38 -8.71
N PHE A 32 17.28 16.75 -7.59
CA PHE A 32 16.61 17.38 -6.45
C PHE A 32 16.67 18.90 -6.51
N ASP A 33 16.22 19.48 -7.64
CA ASP A 33 16.01 20.92 -7.77
C ASP A 33 14.71 21.38 -7.10
N TYR A 34 14.52 22.70 -7.00
CA TYR A 34 13.35 23.31 -6.36
C TYR A 34 12.02 22.86 -7.00
N GLU A 35 11.99 22.68 -8.32
CA GLU A 35 10.78 22.28 -9.04
C GLU A 35 10.39 20.84 -8.68
N ASN A 36 11.35 19.91 -8.70
CA ASN A 36 11.11 18.51 -8.36
C ASN A 36 10.77 18.32 -6.88
N ILE A 37 11.38 19.10 -5.98
CA ILE A 37 11.00 19.12 -4.56
C ILE A 37 9.54 19.58 -4.39
N LEU A 38 9.14 20.66 -5.09
CA LEU A 38 7.76 21.15 -5.04
C LEU A 38 6.78 20.11 -5.59
N LYS A 39 7.10 19.46 -6.72
CA LYS A 39 6.31 18.35 -7.28
C LYS A 39 6.21 17.18 -6.30
N LEU A 40 7.28 16.84 -5.57
CA LEU A 40 7.28 15.75 -4.60
C LEU A 40 6.39 16.07 -3.38
N ILE A 41 6.39 17.32 -2.92
CA ILE A 41 5.48 17.79 -1.87
C ILE A 41 4.02 17.70 -2.35
N LEU A 42 3.73 18.21 -3.55
CA LEU A 42 2.39 18.15 -4.13
C LEU A 42 1.94 16.71 -4.40
N LEU A 43 2.84 15.83 -4.83
CA LEU A 43 2.59 14.38 -4.97
C LEU A 43 2.22 13.77 -3.62
N SER A 44 2.92 14.15 -2.55
CA SER A 44 2.64 13.66 -1.20
C SER A 44 1.25 14.09 -0.73
N ILE A 45 0.86 15.34 -1.01
CA ILE A 45 -0.48 15.87 -0.72
C ILE A 45 -1.54 15.13 -1.55
N MET A 46 -1.33 14.99 -2.85
CA MET A 46 -2.23 14.29 -3.78
C MET A 46 -2.45 12.83 -3.34
N SER A 47 -1.38 12.09 -3.09
CA SER A 47 -1.44 10.68 -2.67
C SER A 47 -2.14 10.51 -1.33
N PHE A 48 -1.87 11.40 -0.37
CA PHE A 48 -2.59 11.43 0.91
C PHE A 48 -4.10 11.58 0.69
N PHE A 49 -4.53 12.51 -0.16
CA PHE A 49 -5.96 12.71 -0.44
C PHE A 49 -6.60 11.56 -1.23
N ILE A 50 -5.89 10.93 -2.18
CA ILE A 50 -6.36 9.70 -2.84
C ILE A 50 -6.63 8.62 -1.79
N VAL A 51 -5.65 8.35 -0.93
CA VAL A 51 -5.76 7.30 0.09
C VAL A 51 -6.83 7.64 1.12
N MET A 52 -6.93 8.91 1.55
CA MET A 52 -8.00 9.37 2.44
C MET A 52 -9.39 9.17 1.83
N SER A 53 -9.56 9.47 0.54
CA SER A 53 -10.81 9.25 -0.18
C SER A 53 -11.22 7.78 -0.15
N VAL A 54 -10.26 6.89 -0.45
CA VAL A 54 -10.43 5.43 -0.45
C VAL A 54 -10.76 4.90 0.95
N TYR A 55 -10.03 5.31 1.98
CA TYR A 55 -10.24 4.85 3.35
C TYR A 55 -11.57 5.36 3.92
N ALA A 56 -11.95 6.61 3.62
CA ALA A 56 -13.24 7.15 4.01
C ALA A 56 -14.39 6.38 3.32
N PHE A 57 -14.29 6.11 2.02
CA PHE A 57 -15.28 5.28 1.32
C PHE A 57 -15.36 3.87 1.92
N ASN A 58 -14.21 3.24 2.19
CA ASN A 58 -14.13 1.92 2.78
C ASN A 58 -14.82 1.86 4.16
N ALA A 59 -14.58 2.86 5.02
CA ALA A 59 -15.24 2.99 6.32
C ALA A 59 -16.76 3.16 6.16
N ALA A 60 -17.21 3.97 5.20
CA ALA A 60 -18.63 4.14 4.92
C ALA A 60 -19.29 2.83 4.46
N ALA A 61 -18.67 2.13 3.51
CA ALA A 61 -19.18 0.90 2.92
C ALA A 61 -19.18 -0.26 3.92
N GLY A 62 -18.12 -0.41 4.71
CA GLY A 62 -17.92 -1.49 5.68
C GLY A 62 -18.64 -1.31 7.01
N LYS A 63 -19.25 -0.14 7.28
CA LYS A 63 -19.74 0.23 8.62
C LYS A 63 -20.58 -0.84 9.32
N ASP A 64 -21.49 -1.51 8.61
CA ASP A 64 -22.37 -2.52 9.21
C ASP A 64 -21.65 -3.84 9.50
N GLN A 65 -20.69 -4.23 8.65
CA GLN A 65 -19.88 -5.44 8.81
C GLN A 65 -18.83 -5.27 9.91
N ASP A 66 -18.33 -4.04 10.09
CA ASP A 66 -17.25 -3.72 11.03
C ASP A 66 -17.73 -3.47 12.48
N LYS A 67 -19.05 -3.58 12.75
CA LYS A 67 -19.63 -3.37 14.10
C LYS A 67 -19.11 -4.33 15.16
N ASN A 68 -18.60 -5.48 14.76
CA ASN A 68 -18.09 -6.51 15.67
C ASN A 68 -16.56 -6.59 15.71
N ASN A 69 -15.86 -5.72 14.97
CA ASN A 69 -14.41 -5.70 14.94
C ASN A 69 -13.87 -4.68 15.96
N ILE A 70 -13.38 -5.17 17.10
CA ILE A 70 -12.84 -4.34 18.20
C ILE A 70 -11.71 -3.41 17.70
N ARG A 71 -10.91 -3.84 16.72
CA ARG A 71 -9.85 -2.99 16.13
C ARG A 71 -10.42 -1.75 15.44
N LEU A 72 -11.66 -1.81 14.98
CA LEU A 72 -12.36 -0.77 14.23
C LEU A 72 -13.41 -0.03 15.06
N GLN A 73 -13.41 -0.18 16.39
CA GLN A 73 -14.40 0.44 17.28
C GLN A 73 -14.49 1.97 17.15
N ASN A 74 -13.39 2.63 16.77
CA ASN A 74 -13.35 4.08 16.58
C ASN A 74 -14.21 4.57 15.41
N LEU A 75 -14.66 3.68 14.51
CA LEU A 75 -15.56 3.99 13.40
C LEU A 75 -17.02 4.15 13.83
N TRP A 76 -17.41 3.53 14.95
CA TRP A 76 -18.82 3.32 15.27
C TRP A 76 -19.56 4.63 15.55
N ASP A 77 -18.86 5.57 16.19
CA ASP A 77 -19.42 6.86 16.61
C ASP A 77 -19.71 7.84 15.47
N LEU A 78 -19.04 7.73 14.32
CA LEU A 78 -19.20 8.67 13.21
C LEU A 78 -20.24 8.17 12.21
N LYS A 79 -21.16 9.03 11.75
CA LYS A 79 -22.23 8.63 10.81
C LYS A 79 -21.65 8.19 9.46
N ARG A 80 -22.32 7.25 8.78
CA ARG A 80 -21.93 6.79 7.42
C ARG A 80 -21.83 7.98 6.44
N SER A 81 -22.78 8.92 6.52
CA SER A 81 -22.80 10.13 5.68
C SER A 81 -21.58 11.02 5.88
N THR A 82 -21.01 11.07 7.08
CA THR A 82 -19.77 11.80 7.35
C THR A 82 -18.62 11.24 6.51
N PHE A 83 -18.43 9.92 6.53
CA PHE A 83 -17.39 9.28 5.73
C PHE A 83 -17.61 9.43 4.22
N GLN A 84 -18.87 9.38 3.75
CA GLN A 84 -19.20 9.62 2.34
C GLN A 84 -18.85 11.05 1.91
N LEU A 85 -19.25 12.05 2.70
CA LEU A 85 -18.93 13.45 2.43
C LEU A 85 -17.41 13.66 2.34
N PHE A 86 -16.67 13.18 3.34
CA PHE A 86 -15.21 13.32 3.33
C PHE A 86 -14.55 12.56 2.18
N SER A 87 -15.06 11.38 1.82
CA SER A 87 -14.56 10.65 0.64
C SER A 87 -14.68 11.46 -0.64
N VAL A 88 -15.83 12.15 -0.85
CA VAL A 88 -16.05 13.04 -2.01
C VAL A 88 -15.14 14.27 -1.93
N VAL A 89 -15.02 14.92 -0.78
CA VAL A 89 -14.15 16.09 -0.61
C VAL A 89 -12.70 15.73 -0.93
N PHE A 90 -12.18 14.63 -0.37
CA PHE A 90 -10.81 14.17 -0.63
C PHE A 90 -10.60 13.74 -2.08
N PHE A 91 -11.62 13.11 -2.70
CA PHE A 91 -11.60 12.80 -4.13
C PHE A 91 -11.42 14.08 -4.96
N VAL A 92 -12.26 15.09 -4.73
CA VAL A 92 -12.21 16.36 -5.47
C VAL A 92 -10.84 17.03 -5.33
N ILE A 93 -10.31 17.12 -4.09
CA ILE A 93 -8.97 17.68 -3.85
C ILE A 93 -7.91 16.89 -4.62
N SER A 94 -7.95 15.55 -4.53
CA SER A 94 -6.96 14.70 -5.22
C SER A 94 -6.97 14.92 -6.73
N ILE A 95 -8.15 14.98 -7.36
CA ILE A 95 -8.27 15.19 -8.82
C ILE A 95 -7.75 16.57 -9.22
N PHE A 96 -8.06 17.64 -8.49
CA PHE A 96 -7.53 18.96 -8.79
C PHE A 96 -6.01 19.03 -8.65
N THR A 97 -5.45 18.41 -7.59
CA THR A 97 -3.98 18.33 -7.44
C THR A 97 -3.34 17.49 -8.55
N SER A 98 -3.96 16.38 -8.96
CA SER A 98 -3.49 15.58 -10.11
C SER A 98 -3.52 16.37 -11.42
N LEU A 99 -4.59 17.10 -11.70
CA LEU A 99 -4.70 17.95 -12.90
C LEU A 99 -3.61 19.03 -12.93
N TYR A 100 -3.33 19.63 -11.77
CA TYR A 100 -2.26 20.62 -11.62
C TYR A 100 -0.87 20.03 -11.85
N LEU A 101 -0.59 18.83 -11.32
CA LEU A 101 0.70 18.17 -11.51
C LEU A 101 0.90 17.69 -12.95
N LYS A 102 -0.05 16.94 -13.49
CA LYS A 102 -0.02 16.41 -14.86
C LYS A 102 -1.42 15.89 -15.25
N PRO A 103 -2.07 16.38 -16.33
CA PRO A 103 -3.45 16.00 -16.66
C PRO A 103 -3.72 14.49 -16.76
N ILE A 104 -2.79 13.72 -17.34
CA ILE A 104 -2.91 12.26 -17.44
C ILE A 104 -2.93 11.55 -16.07
N SER A 105 -2.32 12.16 -15.04
CA SER A 105 -2.34 11.63 -13.67
C SER A 105 -3.74 11.69 -13.04
N ALA A 106 -4.61 12.61 -13.47
CA ALA A 106 -5.99 12.67 -12.99
C ALA A 106 -6.81 11.46 -13.47
N ILE A 107 -6.57 11.00 -14.70
CA ILE A 107 -7.20 9.80 -15.25
C ILE A 107 -6.78 8.58 -14.44
N LEU A 108 -5.48 8.43 -14.17
CA LEU A 108 -4.97 7.29 -13.40
C LEU A 108 -5.43 7.34 -11.94
N SER A 109 -5.53 8.53 -11.33
CA SER A 109 -6.12 8.73 -10.00
C SER A 109 -7.59 8.30 -9.95
N LEU A 110 -8.37 8.62 -10.99
CA LEU A 110 -9.75 8.17 -11.13
C LEU A 110 -9.84 6.64 -11.22
N VAL A 111 -9.00 6.02 -12.06
CA VAL A 111 -8.95 4.54 -12.20
C VAL A 111 -8.62 3.88 -10.86
N ILE A 112 -7.62 4.40 -10.14
CA ILE A 112 -7.23 3.92 -8.81
C ILE A 112 -8.43 3.96 -7.86
N ILE A 113 -9.11 5.12 -7.76
CA ILE A 113 -10.24 5.29 -6.85
C ILE A 113 -11.41 4.36 -7.22
N ILE A 114 -11.69 4.19 -8.52
CA ILE A 114 -12.72 3.24 -9.00
C ILE A 114 -12.39 1.80 -8.58
N ILE A 115 -11.13 1.36 -8.74
CA ILE A 115 -10.69 0.01 -8.31
C ILE A 115 -10.93 -0.17 -6.80
N TRP A 116 -10.58 0.82 -5.99
CA TRP A 116 -10.80 0.77 -4.55
C TRP A 116 -12.27 0.89 -4.14
N ILE A 117 -13.10 1.55 -4.94
CA ILE A 117 -14.55 1.51 -4.78
C ILE A 117 -15.03 0.07 -4.99
N PHE A 118 -14.66 -0.61 -6.09
CA PHE A 118 -15.01 -2.01 -6.31
C PHE A 118 -14.50 -2.94 -5.20
N TYR A 119 -13.31 -2.65 -4.66
CA TYR A 119 -12.76 -3.35 -3.51
C TYR A 119 -13.70 -3.35 -2.30
N SER A 120 -14.23 -2.17 -1.95
CA SER A 120 -15.02 -1.96 -0.73
C SER A 120 -16.54 -1.99 -0.93
N HIS A 121 -17.03 -1.88 -2.16
CA HIS A 121 -18.45 -1.70 -2.46
C HIS A 121 -19.30 -2.86 -1.91
N PRO A 122 -20.42 -2.61 -1.20
CA PRO A 122 -21.20 -3.67 -0.53
C PRO A 122 -21.70 -4.78 -1.46
N ARG A 123 -22.02 -4.43 -2.72
CA ARG A 123 -22.50 -5.38 -3.74
C ARG A 123 -21.39 -6.21 -4.40
N TYR A 124 -20.22 -5.60 -4.65
CA TYR A 124 -19.13 -6.26 -5.39
C TYR A 124 -18.12 -6.91 -4.45
N GLY A 125 -17.73 -6.16 -3.41
CA GLY A 125 -17.03 -6.62 -2.22
C GLY A 125 -15.81 -7.47 -2.51
N LEU A 126 -14.91 -7.03 -3.41
CA LEU A 126 -13.73 -7.84 -3.77
C LEU A 126 -12.86 -8.15 -2.55
N LYS A 127 -12.83 -7.25 -1.54
CA LYS A 127 -12.16 -7.49 -0.27
C LYS A 127 -12.67 -8.70 0.52
N GLN A 128 -13.89 -9.14 0.25
CA GLN A 128 -14.58 -10.23 0.94
C GLN A 128 -14.43 -11.57 0.21
N LYS A 129 -13.77 -11.58 -0.96
CA LYS A 129 -13.60 -12.73 -1.83
C LYS A 129 -12.13 -13.16 -1.85
N ALA A 130 -11.90 -14.45 -1.72
CA ALA A 130 -10.59 -15.06 -1.81
C ALA A 130 -9.91 -14.68 -3.13
N VAL A 131 -8.59 -14.47 -3.07
CA VAL A 131 -7.73 -14.03 -4.19
C VAL A 131 -8.00 -12.60 -4.65
N TRP A 132 -9.25 -12.20 -4.85
CA TRP A 132 -9.62 -10.88 -5.40
C TRP A 132 -9.16 -9.72 -4.54
N GLY A 133 -9.22 -9.85 -3.21
CA GLY A 133 -8.68 -8.84 -2.30
C GLY A 133 -7.19 -8.60 -2.57
N THR A 134 -6.41 -9.68 -2.63
CA THR A 134 -4.96 -9.63 -2.88
C THR A 134 -4.62 -9.15 -4.28
N LEU A 135 -5.33 -9.62 -5.30
CA LEU A 135 -5.14 -9.17 -6.68
C LEU A 135 -5.45 -7.67 -6.83
N THR A 136 -6.49 -7.18 -6.16
CA THR A 136 -6.81 -5.75 -6.15
C THR A 136 -5.70 -4.93 -5.49
N HIS A 137 -5.14 -5.41 -4.38
CA HIS A 137 -3.98 -4.78 -3.74
C HIS A 137 -2.75 -4.78 -4.65
N PHE A 138 -2.47 -5.90 -5.34
CA PHE A 138 -1.36 -6.01 -6.28
C PHE A 138 -1.48 -5.00 -7.43
N ILE A 139 -2.61 -5.01 -8.15
CA ILE A 139 -2.87 -4.08 -9.26
C ILE A 139 -2.90 -2.63 -8.76
N GLY A 140 -3.58 -2.39 -7.64
CA GLY A 140 -3.67 -1.06 -7.03
C GLY A 140 -2.30 -0.47 -6.71
N GLN A 141 -1.38 -1.25 -6.14
CA GLN A 141 -0.03 -0.76 -5.84
C GLN A 141 0.81 -0.49 -7.09
N ILE A 142 0.67 -1.29 -8.16
CA ILE A 142 1.33 -1.00 -9.45
C ILE A 142 0.85 0.36 -9.96
N LEU A 143 -0.45 0.61 -9.92
CA LEU A 143 -1.02 1.88 -10.37
C LEU A 143 -0.60 3.06 -9.47
N HIS A 144 -0.56 2.87 -8.15
CA HIS A 144 -0.11 3.90 -7.20
C HIS A 144 1.33 4.34 -7.49
N PHE A 145 2.24 3.38 -7.64
CA PHE A 145 3.64 3.64 -7.94
C PHE A 145 3.79 4.35 -9.29
N ASN A 146 3.16 3.81 -10.34
CA ASN A 146 3.29 4.38 -11.68
C ASN A 146 2.58 5.73 -11.84
N LEU A 147 1.53 6.02 -11.05
CA LEU A 147 0.95 7.36 -10.98
C LEU A 147 1.99 8.38 -10.52
N ALA A 148 2.72 8.05 -9.47
CA ALA A 148 3.74 8.93 -8.93
C ALA A 148 4.96 9.03 -9.85
N PHE A 149 5.40 7.91 -10.41
CA PHE A 149 6.47 7.85 -11.40
C PHE A 149 6.16 8.76 -12.60
N LEU A 150 4.92 8.71 -13.09
CA LEU A 150 4.44 9.49 -14.23
C LEU A 150 4.54 11.01 -14.05
N ILE A 151 4.60 11.50 -12.81
CA ILE A 151 4.76 12.94 -12.52
C ILE A 151 6.15 13.44 -12.93
N PHE A 152 7.18 12.62 -12.78
CA PHE A 152 8.58 13.00 -13.01
C PHE A 152 9.14 12.43 -14.31
N SER A 153 8.70 11.24 -14.71
CA SER A 153 9.19 10.56 -15.91
C SER A 153 8.05 9.85 -16.66
N SER A 154 8.33 9.29 -17.83
CA SER A 154 7.36 8.46 -18.57
C SER A 154 7.34 7.04 -18.03
N ILE A 155 6.15 6.42 -17.95
CA ILE A 155 6.02 5.00 -17.58
C ILE A 155 6.84 4.14 -18.54
N SER A 156 7.67 3.26 -17.99
CA SER A 156 8.60 2.40 -18.72
C SER A 156 8.45 0.94 -18.24
N VAL A 157 9.13 0.01 -18.92
CA VAL A 157 9.20 -1.40 -18.47
C VAL A 157 9.85 -1.49 -17.10
N GLU A 158 10.89 -0.69 -16.87
CA GLU A 158 11.56 -0.55 -15.57
C GLU A 158 10.57 -0.12 -14.48
N SER A 159 9.81 0.97 -14.68
CA SER A 159 8.88 1.47 -13.66
C SER A 159 7.81 0.43 -13.31
N VAL A 160 7.34 -0.34 -14.30
CA VAL A 160 6.40 -1.44 -14.09
C VAL A 160 7.04 -2.55 -13.25
N LEU A 161 8.25 -3.00 -13.57
CA LEU A 161 8.93 -4.07 -12.83
C LEU A 161 9.27 -3.65 -11.39
N ILE A 162 9.73 -2.41 -11.17
CA ILE A 162 9.97 -1.88 -9.81
C ILE A 162 8.65 -1.83 -9.04
N SER A 163 7.57 -1.36 -9.68
CA SER A 163 6.26 -1.32 -9.04
C SER A 163 5.74 -2.71 -8.68
N MET A 164 6.02 -3.74 -9.51
CA MET A 164 5.67 -5.12 -9.21
C MET A 164 6.40 -5.64 -7.98
N PHE A 165 7.68 -5.31 -7.79
CA PHE A 165 8.42 -5.64 -6.56
C PHE A 165 7.72 -5.07 -5.32
N PHE A 166 7.41 -3.77 -5.31
CA PHE A 166 6.71 -3.16 -4.17
C PHE A 166 5.28 -3.71 -4.01
N ALA A 167 4.58 -3.98 -5.10
CA ALA A 167 3.23 -4.53 -5.09
C ALA A 167 3.18 -5.96 -4.52
N ILE A 168 4.18 -6.80 -4.80
CA ILE A 168 4.29 -8.15 -4.23
C ILE A 168 4.56 -8.05 -2.72
N ALA A 169 5.53 -7.22 -2.30
CA ALA A 169 5.82 -6.99 -0.88
C ALA A 169 4.60 -6.44 -0.12
N PHE A 170 3.80 -5.59 -0.77
CA PHE A 170 2.56 -5.08 -0.21
C PHE A 170 1.49 -6.17 -0.09
N SER A 171 1.27 -6.93 -1.17
CA SER A 171 0.24 -7.96 -1.27
C SER A 171 0.49 -9.10 -0.30
N SER A 172 1.76 -9.44 -0.05
CA SER A 172 2.14 -10.39 0.98
C SER A 172 1.74 -9.91 2.38
N GLY A 173 1.90 -8.61 2.64
CA GLY A 173 1.38 -7.96 3.84
C GLY A 173 -0.14 -8.05 3.97
N HIS A 174 -0.89 -7.92 2.87
CA HIS A 174 -2.35 -8.08 2.87
C HIS A 174 -2.77 -9.52 3.24
N LEU A 175 -2.11 -10.54 2.69
CA LEU A 175 -2.36 -11.94 3.07
C LEU A 175 -2.07 -12.19 4.56
N LEU A 176 -1.02 -11.56 5.11
CA LEU A 176 -0.74 -11.62 6.54
C LEU A 176 -1.86 -10.98 7.37
N HIS A 177 -2.45 -9.87 6.91
CA HIS A 177 -3.61 -9.26 7.56
C HIS A 177 -4.82 -10.19 7.57
N GLU A 178 -5.12 -10.89 6.47
CA GLU A 178 -6.21 -11.88 6.47
C GLU A 178 -5.98 -13.00 7.49
N ILE A 179 -4.73 -13.42 7.70
CA ILE A 179 -4.38 -14.42 8.73
C ILE A 179 -4.58 -13.84 10.15
N ILE A 180 -4.20 -12.58 10.38
CA ILE A 180 -4.41 -11.89 11.67
C ILE A 180 -5.91 -11.75 11.98
N ASP A 181 -6.71 -11.40 10.97
CA ASP A 181 -8.13 -11.10 11.13
C ASP A 181 -9.04 -12.33 10.98
N TYR A 182 -8.46 -13.55 10.84
CA TYR A 182 -9.18 -14.79 10.54
C TYR A 182 -10.45 -15.01 11.41
N ASP A 183 -10.34 -14.90 12.73
CA ASP A 183 -11.48 -15.15 13.63
C ASP A 183 -12.57 -14.07 13.52
N ALA A 184 -12.17 -12.81 13.31
CA ALA A 184 -13.11 -11.71 13.13
C ALA A 184 -13.84 -11.82 11.79
N ASP A 185 -13.10 -12.11 10.72
CA ASP A 185 -13.64 -12.29 9.37
C ASP A 185 -14.55 -13.52 9.30
N LYS A 186 -14.22 -14.60 10.03
CA LYS A 186 -15.05 -15.80 10.13
C LYS A 186 -16.38 -15.51 10.81
N ARG A 187 -16.38 -14.73 11.90
CA ARG A 187 -17.62 -14.26 12.57
C ARG A 187 -18.46 -13.34 11.69
N ALA A 188 -17.81 -12.56 10.82
CA ALA A 188 -18.46 -11.69 9.85
C ALA A 188 -18.90 -12.42 8.56
N VAL A 189 -18.72 -13.75 8.48
CA VAL A 189 -19.10 -14.60 7.34
C VAL A 189 -18.43 -14.15 6.03
N LEU A 190 -17.21 -13.63 6.12
CA LEU A 190 -16.42 -13.26 4.94
C LEU A 190 -15.79 -14.50 4.31
N LYS A 191 -15.43 -14.40 3.02
CA LYS A 191 -14.78 -15.49 2.26
C LYS A 191 -13.38 -15.07 1.83
N THR A 192 -12.60 -14.48 2.73
CA THR A 192 -11.19 -14.13 2.49
C THR A 192 -10.35 -15.37 2.15
N SER A 193 -9.12 -15.18 1.67
CA SER A 193 -8.25 -16.31 1.28
C SER A 193 -7.88 -17.15 2.50
N ALA A 194 -7.60 -16.52 3.64
CA ALA A 194 -7.37 -17.20 4.92
C ALA A 194 -8.57 -18.06 5.36
N ILE A 195 -9.81 -17.63 5.12
CA ILE A 195 -11.01 -18.43 5.43
C ILE A 195 -11.21 -19.54 4.41
N SER A 196 -11.13 -19.21 3.12
CA SER A 196 -11.47 -20.13 2.02
C SER A 196 -10.45 -21.25 1.84
N PHE A 197 -9.16 -20.95 2.02
CA PHE A 197 -8.07 -21.91 1.83
C PHE A 197 -7.41 -22.34 3.14
N GLY A 198 -7.67 -21.65 4.24
CA GLY A 198 -7.04 -21.86 5.54
C GLY A 198 -5.72 -21.12 5.69
N CYS A 199 -5.42 -20.66 6.91
CA CYS A 199 -4.23 -19.86 7.22
C CYS A 199 -2.91 -20.50 6.78
N LYS A 200 -2.77 -21.83 6.86
CA LYS A 200 -1.54 -22.53 6.47
C LYS A 200 -1.25 -22.41 4.97
N LYS A 201 -2.27 -22.60 4.12
CA LYS A 201 -2.12 -22.47 2.65
C LYS A 201 -1.88 -21.00 2.28
N THR A 202 -2.62 -20.09 2.90
CA THR A 202 -2.43 -18.64 2.71
C THR A 202 -1.00 -18.20 3.07
N LEU A 203 -0.46 -18.71 4.19
CA LEU A 203 0.92 -18.42 4.59
C LEU A 203 1.97 -19.01 3.62
N ALA A 204 1.72 -20.20 3.07
CA ALA A 204 2.59 -20.79 2.05
C ALA A 204 2.61 -19.96 0.75
N VAL A 205 1.44 -19.48 0.30
CA VAL A 205 1.33 -18.58 -0.87
C VAL A 205 2.09 -17.28 -0.61
N LEU A 206 1.92 -16.70 0.58
CA LEU A 206 2.66 -15.50 1.00
C LEU A 206 4.17 -15.74 0.88
N ILE A 207 4.70 -16.83 1.46
CA ILE A 207 6.14 -17.17 1.37
C ILE A 207 6.58 -17.29 -0.09
N GLY A 208 5.79 -17.96 -0.93
CA GLY A 208 6.05 -18.06 -2.38
C GLY A 208 6.14 -16.68 -3.06
N LEU A 209 5.22 -15.76 -2.74
CA LEU A 209 5.28 -14.39 -3.23
C LEU A 209 6.55 -13.67 -2.79
N LEU A 210 7.03 -13.85 -1.56
CA LEU A 210 8.27 -13.23 -1.10
C LEU A 210 9.54 -13.81 -1.75
N ILE A 211 9.52 -15.09 -2.11
CA ILE A 211 10.59 -15.69 -2.91
C ILE A 211 10.61 -15.05 -4.30
N ILE A 212 9.45 -14.94 -4.96
CA ILE A 212 9.33 -14.23 -6.25
C ILE A 212 9.80 -12.78 -6.10
N ASN A 213 9.48 -12.13 -4.99
CA ASN A 213 9.90 -10.75 -4.73
C ASN A 213 11.42 -10.59 -4.68
N LEU A 214 12.12 -11.51 -4.01
CA LEU A 214 13.59 -11.52 -3.97
C LEU A 214 14.20 -11.81 -5.34
N LEU A 215 13.64 -12.75 -6.10
CA LEU A 215 14.09 -13.02 -7.46
C LEU A 215 13.93 -11.79 -8.35
N LEU A 216 12.78 -11.12 -8.26
CA LEU A 216 12.51 -9.89 -9.00
C LEU A 216 13.49 -8.77 -8.62
N LEU A 217 13.83 -8.61 -7.34
CA LEU A 217 14.84 -7.63 -6.90
C LEU A 217 16.23 -7.91 -7.51
N ASN A 218 16.63 -9.17 -7.60
CA ASN A 218 17.88 -9.57 -8.26
C ASN A 218 17.83 -9.29 -9.77
N ILE A 219 16.71 -9.61 -10.43
CA ILE A 219 16.49 -9.28 -11.85
C ILE A 219 16.63 -7.77 -12.06
N LEU A 220 15.94 -6.95 -11.26
CA LEU A 220 16.03 -5.48 -11.35
C LEU A 220 17.48 -4.99 -11.24
N SER A 221 18.29 -5.57 -10.36
CA SER A 221 19.70 -5.19 -10.22
C SER A 221 20.60 -5.72 -11.34
N ILE A 222 20.33 -6.89 -11.91
CA ILE A 222 21.14 -7.49 -13.00
C ILE A 222 20.94 -6.72 -14.30
N PHE A 223 19.72 -6.23 -14.54
CA PHE A 223 19.39 -5.44 -15.73
C PHE A 223 19.56 -3.93 -15.54
N ASP A 224 20.21 -3.50 -14.43
CA ASP A 224 20.44 -2.10 -14.09
C ASP A 224 19.17 -1.22 -14.06
N TYR A 225 18.01 -1.84 -13.83
CA TYR A 225 16.71 -1.15 -13.61
C TYR A 225 16.61 -0.53 -12.22
N ILE A 226 17.53 -0.85 -11.31
CA ILE A 226 17.71 -0.12 -10.06
C ILE A 226 19.20 0.08 -9.83
N ASN A 227 19.56 1.22 -9.23
CA ASN A 227 20.95 1.44 -8.85
C ASN A 227 21.38 0.49 -7.70
N LYS A 228 22.69 0.30 -7.56
CA LYS A 228 23.28 -0.58 -6.53
C LYS A 228 22.86 -0.19 -5.12
N VAL A 229 22.65 1.09 -4.86
CA VAL A 229 22.27 1.61 -3.53
C VAL A 229 20.86 1.19 -3.15
N ALA A 230 19.90 1.31 -4.08
CA ALA A 230 18.54 0.84 -3.91
C ALA A 230 18.52 -0.69 -3.66
N PHE A 231 19.29 -1.46 -4.44
CA PHE A 231 19.44 -2.89 -4.20
C PHE A 231 19.95 -3.20 -2.78
N LEU A 232 21.02 -2.54 -2.34
CA LEU A 232 21.60 -2.73 -1.01
C LEU A 232 20.64 -2.36 0.13
N PHE A 233 19.79 -1.36 -0.04
CA PHE A 233 18.81 -1.00 0.99
C PHE A 233 17.61 -1.94 1.02
N PHE A 234 17.12 -2.43 -0.13
CA PHE A 234 15.91 -3.26 -0.18
C PHE A 234 16.17 -4.77 -0.07
N LEU A 235 17.39 -5.24 -0.31
CA LEU A 235 17.76 -6.65 -0.17
C LEU A 235 17.63 -7.13 1.28
N PRO A 236 18.22 -6.46 2.30
CA PRO A 236 18.07 -6.88 3.69
C PRO A 236 16.60 -6.89 4.12
N ALA A 237 15.84 -5.83 3.82
CA ALA A 237 14.42 -5.76 4.19
C ALA A 237 13.62 -6.93 3.61
N SER A 238 13.82 -7.25 2.34
CA SER A 238 13.12 -8.35 1.66
C SER A 238 13.54 -9.73 2.19
N PHE A 239 14.84 -9.90 2.47
CA PHE A 239 15.38 -11.15 3.00
C PHE A 239 14.92 -11.41 4.44
N PHE A 240 14.98 -10.40 5.31
CA PHE A 240 14.48 -10.49 6.68
C PHE A 240 12.96 -10.72 6.72
N HIS A 241 12.18 -10.08 5.82
CA HIS A 241 10.75 -10.34 5.71
C HIS A 241 10.46 -11.83 5.41
N LEU A 242 11.20 -12.42 4.45
CA LEU A 242 11.08 -13.85 4.14
C LEU A 242 11.47 -14.72 5.35
N ILE A 243 12.61 -14.45 5.99
CA ILE A 243 13.07 -15.22 7.17
C ILE A 243 12.03 -15.20 8.29
N LEU A 244 11.48 -14.02 8.62
CA LEU A 244 10.50 -13.90 9.69
C LEU A 244 9.27 -14.77 9.43
N LEU A 245 8.79 -14.85 8.19
CA LEU A 245 7.61 -15.64 7.84
C LEU A 245 7.90 -17.13 7.68
N VAL A 246 9.07 -17.51 7.17
CA VAL A 246 9.51 -18.91 7.17
C VAL A 246 9.66 -19.40 8.61
N HIS A 247 10.30 -18.61 9.48
CA HIS A 247 10.42 -18.93 10.89
C HIS A 247 9.04 -19.10 11.53
N TYR A 248 8.12 -18.16 11.31
CA TYR A 248 6.75 -18.25 11.82
C TYR A 248 5.99 -19.48 11.32
N TYR A 249 6.16 -19.84 10.04
CA TYR A 249 5.52 -21.01 9.45
C TYR A 249 5.91 -22.31 10.15
N TYR A 250 7.20 -22.47 10.51
CA TYR A 250 7.69 -23.69 11.16
C TYR A 250 7.58 -23.67 12.68
N SER A 251 7.92 -22.56 13.32
CA SER A 251 7.98 -22.50 14.78
C SER A 251 6.61 -22.24 15.42
N LYS A 252 5.70 -21.56 14.69
CA LYS A 252 4.49 -20.92 15.24
C LYS A 252 4.76 -20.04 16.48
N LYS A 253 6.03 -19.67 16.70
CA LYS A 253 6.44 -18.72 17.72
C LYS A 253 6.35 -17.34 17.09
N ASN A 254 5.90 -16.36 17.87
CA ASN A 254 5.61 -14.97 17.50
C ASN A 254 4.19 -14.70 17.01
N SER A 255 3.67 -13.54 17.41
CA SER A 255 2.40 -13.03 16.90
C SER A 255 2.58 -12.52 15.47
N PRO A 256 1.67 -12.85 14.53
CA PRO A 256 1.72 -12.31 13.17
C PRO A 256 1.66 -10.78 13.12
N ILE A 257 1.15 -10.12 14.17
CA ILE A 257 1.17 -8.67 14.34
C ILE A 257 2.60 -8.14 14.52
N ILE A 258 3.44 -8.85 15.29
CA ILE A 258 4.84 -8.47 15.51
C ILE A 258 5.60 -8.55 14.19
N ILE A 259 5.46 -9.66 13.47
CA ILE A 259 6.08 -9.86 12.15
C ILE A 259 5.69 -8.74 11.20
N ARG A 260 4.40 -8.39 11.18
CA ARG A 260 3.86 -7.30 10.37
C ARG A 260 4.55 -5.97 10.64
N ASN A 261 4.68 -5.62 11.91
CA ASN A 261 5.30 -4.36 12.30
C ASN A 261 6.80 -4.37 11.98
N SER A 262 7.49 -5.49 12.21
CA SER A 262 8.92 -5.62 11.92
C SER A 262 9.24 -5.39 10.44
N TYR A 263 8.57 -6.08 9.51
CA TYR A 263 8.88 -5.86 8.10
C TYR A 263 8.49 -4.45 7.63
N ARG A 264 7.39 -3.87 8.14
CA ARG A 264 7.00 -2.50 7.80
C ARG A 264 8.07 -1.48 8.18
N VAL A 265 8.63 -1.62 9.38
CA VAL A 265 9.73 -0.77 9.84
C VAL A 265 10.97 -0.95 8.96
N LEU A 266 11.32 -2.20 8.60
CA LEU A 266 12.45 -2.45 7.71
C LEU A 266 12.29 -1.78 6.34
N TYR A 267 11.16 -1.96 5.67
CA TYR A 267 10.91 -1.31 4.38
C TYR A 267 10.83 0.22 4.48
N PHE A 268 10.27 0.75 5.57
CA PHE A 268 10.25 2.19 5.83
C PHE A 268 11.67 2.75 5.96
N ILE A 269 12.52 2.10 6.77
CA ILE A 269 13.92 2.49 6.93
C ILE A 269 14.64 2.42 5.58
N SER A 270 14.50 1.33 4.82
CA SER A 270 15.10 1.21 3.48
C SER A 270 14.71 2.35 2.54
N GLY A 271 13.42 2.73 2.51
CA GLY A 271 12.92 3.84 1.69
C GLY A 271 13.47 5.20 2.13
N VAL A 272 13.48 5.47 3.43
CA VAL A 272 14.05 6.73 3.98
C VAL A 272 15.55 6.80 3.74
N SER A 273 16.28 5.71 3.95
CA SER A 273 17.73 5.64 3.70
C SER A 273 18.07 5.88 2.23
N LEU A 274 17.29 5.30 1.30
CA LEU A 274 17.46 5.58 -0.12
C LEU A 274 17.23 7.07 -0.44
N LEU A 275 16.12 7.66 0.05
CA LEU A 275 15.82 9.07 -0.17
C LEU A 275 16.95 9.98 0.33
N VAL A 276 17.39 9.76 1.57
CA VAL A 276 18.47 10.55 2.18
C VAL A 276 19.76 10.41 1.38
N PHE A 277 20.11 9.19 0.96
CA PHE A 277 21.28 8.97 0.12
C PHE A 277 21.21 9.75 -1.19
N LEU A 278 20.08 9.69 -1.91
CA LEU A 278 19.91 10.37 -3.20
C LEU A 278 20.02 11.90 -3.07
N ILE A 279 19.49 12.47 -1.97
CA ILE A 279 19.63 13.91 -1.68
C ILE A 279 21.10 14.26 -1.46
N PHE A 280 21.85 13.47 -0.69
CA PHE A 280 23.27 13.74 -0.45
C PHE A 280 24.16 13.54 -1.67
N ASP A 281 23.85 12.54 -2.50
CA ASP A 281 24.57 12.29 -3.73
C ASP A 281 24.42 13.45 -4.72
N TYR A 282 23.22 14.04 -4.77
CA TYR A 282 22.94 15.21 -5.59
C TYR A 282 23.63 16.50 -5.11
N LEU A 283 23.93 16.63 -3.82
CA LEU A 283 24.60 17.82 -3.25
C LEU A 283 26.12 17.82 -3.46
N LYS A 284 26.70 16.76 -4.03
CA LYS A 284 28.14 16.65 -4.33
C LYS A 284 28.44 17.08 -5.75
#